data_AF-A0A2T3KM11-F1
#
_entry.id   AF-A0A2T3KM11-F1
#
_cell.length_a   1.000
_cell.length_b   1.000
_cell.length_c   1.000
_cell.angle_alpha   90.00
_cell.angle_beta   90.00
_cell.angle_gamma   90.00
#
_symmetry.space_group_name_H-M   'P 1'
#
loop_
_entity.id
_entity.type
_entity.pdbx_description
1 polymer ?
#
loop_
_entity_poly.entity_id
_entity_poly.type
_entity_poly.pdbx_seq_one_letter_code
_entity_poly.pdbx_strand_id
1 'polypeptide(L)'
;MAISYKGEMISIYKLSKISGQPPSSLYRGYHRGIKTGEELITFARKHLIEFEGKWVSMKQVCKATNSNSGSIKRRLAAGIPIELAVLDSTERRGRNSITATLTPSEVIDIYTTLFNKNESQTHLAEQYGVHQSTISDIWRQKRWGWLTSPVRWDLENSKLAKI
;
A
#
# COMPACT_ATOMS: atom_id res chain seq x y z
N MET A 1 18.02 -36.75 -0.43
CA MET A 1 17.48 -36.31 -1.74
C MET A 1 18.45 -35.32 -2.33
N ALA A 2 19.18 -35.73 -3.36
CA ALA A 2 20.17 -34.89 -4.02
C ALA A 2 19.60 -34.36 -5.34
N ILE A 3 19.96 -33.14 -5.68
CA ILE A 3 19.54 -32.41 -6.89
C ILE A 3 20.76 -31.77 -7.53
N SER A 4 20.75 -31.66 -8.85
CA SER A 4 21.85 -31.03 -9.58
C SER A 4 21.67 -29.51 -9.57
N TYR A 5 22.68 -28.76 -9.13
CA TYR A 5 22.69 -27.30 -9.13
C TYR A 5 24.09 -26.79 -9.45
N LYS A 6 24.24 -26.00 -10.51
CA LYS A 6 25.54 -25.50 -10.99
C LYS A 6 26.61 -26.60 -11.17
N GLY A 7 26.20 -27.79 -11.61
CA GLY A 7 27.09 -28.94 -11.82
C GLY A 7 27.39 -29.76 -10.57
N GLU A 8 26.95 -29.34 -9.37
CA GLU A 8 27.13 -30.09 -8.13
C GLU A 8 25.83 -30.76 -7.67
N MET A 9 25.96 -31.94 -7.07
CA MET A 9 24.85 -32.61 -6.39
C MET A 9 24.74 -32.10 -4.96
N ILE A 10 23.69 -31.33 -4.70
CA ILE A 10 23.43 -30.74 -3.38
C ILE A 10 22.11 -31.25 -2.80
N SER A 11 21.96 -31.14 -1.48
CA SER A 11 20.68 -31.42 -0.84
C SER A 11 19.69 -30.28 -1.05
N ILE A 12 18.39 -30.58 -1.06
CA ILE A 12 17.32 -29.57 -1.08
C ILE A 12 17.44 -28.59 0.09
N TYR A 13 17.91 -29.06 1.24
CA TYR A 13 18.17 -28.21 2.40
C TYR A 13 19.31 -27.21 2.14
N LYS A 14 20.43 -27.66 1.55
CA LYS A 14 21.53 -26.78 1.14
C LYS A 14 21.06 -25.76 0.09
N LEU A 15 20.24 -26.19 -0.88
CA LEU A 15 19.62 -25.30 -1.86
C LEU A 15 18.72 -24.26 -1.20
N SER A 16 17.92 -24.63 -0.18
CA SER A 16 17.09 -23.70 0.58
C SER A 16 17.93 -22.58 1.23
N LYS A 17 19.06 -22.94 1.85
CA LYS A 17 19.97 -21.96 2.48
C LYS A 17 20.61 -21.03 1.46
N ILE A 18 21.01 -21.54 0.31
CA ILE A 18 21.65 -20.75 -0.75
C ILE A 18 20.63 -19.83 -1.44
N SER A 19 19.43 -20.32 -1.74
CA SER A 19 18.41 -19.60 -2.52
C SER A 19 17.47 -18.72 -1.69
N GLY A 20 17.53 -18.85 -0.36
CA GLY A 20 16.61 -18.20 0.58
C GLY A 20 15.16 -18.72 0.49
N GLN A 21 14.92 -19.81 -0.24
CA GLN A 21 13.57 -20.35 -0.43
C GLN A 21 13.19 -21.35 0.67
N PRO A 22 11.91 -21.41 1.09
CA PRO A 22 11.46 -22.40 2.07
C PRO A 22 11.70 -23.84 1.58
N PRO A 23 12.23 -24.74 2.42
CA PRO A 23 12.46 -26.14 2.04
C PRO A 23 11.18 -26.81 1.55
N SER A 24 10.04 -26.49 2.15
CA SER A 24 8.72 -27.03 1.80
C SER A 24 8.32 -26.73 0.35
N SER A 25 8.62 -25.53 -0.15
CA SER A 25 8.34 -25.15 -1.55
C SER A 25 9.21 -25.94 -2.52
N LEU A 26 10.50 -26.13 -2.18
CA LEU A 26 11.42 -26.92 -2.99
C LEU A 26 11.05 -28.41 -2.99
N TYR A 27 10.67 -28.97 -1.84
CA TYR A 27 10.20 -30.35 -1.76
C TYR A 27 8.95 -30.59 -2.61
N ARG A 28 7.99 -29.64 -2.65
CA ARG A 28 6.82 -29.76 -3.54
C ARG A 28 7.21 -29.86 -5.01
N GLY A 29 8.17 -29.04 -5.46
CA GLY A 29 8.68 -29.12 -6.83
C GLY A 29 9.38 -30.45 -7.11
N TYR A 30 10.16 -30.94 -6.15
CA TYR A 30 10.86 -32.21 -6.26
C TYR A 30 9.92 -33.42 -6.35
N HIS A 31 8.85 -33.42 -5.54
CA HIS A 31 7.80 -34.46 -5.60
C HIS A 31 6.98 -34.40 -6.89
N ARG A 32 6.97 -33.26 -7.59
CA ARG A 32 6.42 -33.14 -8.95
C ARG A 32 7.37 -33.62 -10.05
N GLY A 33 8.57 -34.08 -9.68
CA GLY A 33 9.54 -34.64 -10.62
C GLY A 33 10.68 -33.72 -11.03
N ILE A 34 10.71 -32.46 -10.56
CA ILE A 34 11.79 -31.52 -10.89
C ILE A 34 13.09 -31.92 -10.17
N LYS A 35 14.16 -32.19 -10.91
CA LYS A 35 15.46 -32.64 -10.37
C LYS A 35 16.57 -31.59 -10.44
N THR A 36 16.36 -30.52 -11.20
CA THR A 36 17.31 -29.42 -11.36
C THR A 36 17.05 -28.33 -10.32
N GLY A 37 18.10 -27.89 -9.64
CA GLY A 37 18.00 -26.87 -8.58
C GLY A 37 17.52 -25.52 -9.08
N GLU A 38 17.90 -25.12 -10.28
CA GLU A 38 17.46 -23.86 -10.91
C GLU A 38 15.94 -23.86 -11.16
N GLU A 39 15.43 -24.94 -11.75
CA GLU A 39 14.00 -25.12 -11.98
C GLU A 39 13.21 -25.19 -10.67
N LEU A 40 13.77 -25.80 -9.62
CA LEU A 40 13.16 -25.82 -8.30
C LEU A 40 13.03 -24.42 -7.69
N ILE A 41 14.06 -23.57 -7.86
CA ILE A 41 14.01 -22.17 -7.41
C ILE A 41 12.93 -21.42 -8.19
N THR A 42 12.89 -21.56 -9.52
CA THR A 42 11.87 -20.94 -10.38
C THR A 42 10.46 -21.38 -9.99
N PHE A 43 10.27 -22.67 -9.73
CA PHE A 43 9.01 -23.23 -9.25
C PHE A 43 8.60 -22.62 -7.89
N ALA A 44 9.53 -22.55 -6.94
CA ALA A 44 9.27 -21.98 -5.62
C ALA A 44 8.91 -20.48 -5.69
N ARG A 45 9.48 -19.75 -6.65
CA ARG A 45 9.26 -18.31 -6.86
C ARG A 45 8.03 -17.96 -7.70
N LYS A 46 7.39 -18.94 -8.36
CA LYS A 46 6.27 -18.71 -9.31
C LYS A 46 5.18 -17.74 -8.83
N HIS A 47 4.88 -17.72 -7.54
CA HIS A 47 3.85 -16.87 -6.94
C HIS A 47 4.39 -15.75 -6.05
N LEU A 48 5.71 -15.63 -5.98
CA LEU A 48 6.39 -14.59 -5.22
C LEU A 48 6.64 -13.39 -6.13
N ILE A 49 6.78 -12.24 -5.48
CA ILE A 49 7.04 -10.96 -6.12
C ILE A 49 8.31 -10.44 -5.47
N GLU A 50 9.19 -9.90 -6.29
CA GLU A 50 10.36 -9.19 -5.80
C GLU A 50 9.91 -7.84 -5.24
N PHE A 51 10.23 -7.56 -3.98
CA PHE A 51 9.94 -6.30 -3.31
C PHE A 51 11.10 -6.00 -2.35
N GLU A 52 11.70 -4.81 -2.45
CA GLU A 52 12.89 -4.41 -1.68
C GLU A 52 14.05 -5.43 -1.78
N GLY A 53 14.27 -5.99 -2.97
CA GLY A 53 15.33 -6.99 -3.23
C GLY A 53 15.09 -8.37 -2.59
N LYS A 54 13.88 -8.66 -2.12
CA LYS A 54 13.48 -9.96 -1.56
C LYS A 54 12.28 -10.53 -2.28
N TRP A 55 12.28 -11.84 -2.48
CA TRP A 55 11.13 -12.57 -2.99
C TRP A 55 10.13 -12.82 -1.87
N VAL A 56 9.05 -12.05 -1.86
CA VAL A 56 8.01 -12.10 -0.83
C VAL A 56 6.65 -12.42 -1.42
N SER A 57 5.74 -12.90 -0.57
CA SER A 57 4.36 -13.13 -0.99
C SER A 57 3.59 -11.81 -1.09
N MET A 58 2.59 -11.76 -1.96
CA MET A 58 1.67 -10.62 -2.05
C MET A 58 1.07 -10.24 -0.68
N LYS A 59 0.77 -11.23 0.17
CA LYS A 59 0.24 -11.00 1.52
C LYS A 59 1.22 -10.24 2.42
N GLN A 60 2.52 -10.56 2.33
CA GLN A 60 3.56 -9.86 3.08
C GLN A 60 3.72 -8.43 2.56
N VAL A 61 3.71 -8.23 1.24
CA VAL A 61 3.74 -6.89 0.63
C VAL A 61 2.56 -6.06 1.12
N CYS A 62 1.34 -6.57 1.03
CA CYS A 62 0.14 -5.87 1.49
C CYS A 62 0.21 -5.50 2.98
N LYS A 63 0.78 -6.37 3.82
CA LYS A 63 0.96 -6.11 5.25
C LYS A 63 2.01 -5.02 5.50
N ALA A 64 3.10 -5.02 4.74
CA ALA A 64 4.19 -4.04 4.88
C ALA A 64 3.77 -2.66 4.38
N THR A 65 3.03 -2.59 3.27
CA THR A 65 2.67 -1.33 2.60
C THR A 65 1.27 -0.83 2.97
N ASN A 66 0.54 -1.58 3.80
CA ASN A 66 -0.86 -1.37 4.13
C ASN A 66 -1.77 -1.20 2.89
N SER A 67 -1.43 -1.88 1.80
CA SER A 67 -2.12 -1.75 0.51
C SER A 67 -3.07 -2.91 0.25
N ASN A 68 -4.09 -2.65 -0.57
CA ASN A 68 -5.05 -3.69 -0.98
C ASN A 68 -4.46 -4.61 -2.06
N SER A 69 -4.52 -5.92 -1.83
CA SER A 69 -4.00 -6.94 -2.76
C SER A 69 -4.64 -6.89 -4.16
N GLY A 70 -5.92 -6.54 -4.26
CA GLY A 70 -6.60 -6.37 -5.54
C GLY A 70 -6.13 -5.14 -6.31
N SER A 71 -5.74 -4.06 -5.61
CA SER A 71 -5.16 -2.88 -6.27
C SER A 71 -3.77 -3.16 -6.82
N ILE A 72 -2.89 -3.77 -6.00
CA ILE A 72 -1.54 -4.13 -6.44
C ILE A 72 -1.62 -5.09 -7.64
N LYS A 73 -2.46 -6.13 -7.59
CA LYS A 73 -2.61 -7.07 -8.72
C LYS A 73 -3.05 -6.37 -10.01
N ARG A 74 -4.04 -5.47 -9.94
CA ARG A 74 -4.52 -4.73 -11.11
C ARG A 74 -3.41 -3.89 -11.74
N ARG A 75 -2.56 -3.27 -10.91
CA ARG A 75 -1.45 -2.43 -11.36
C ARG A 75 -0.30 -3.21 -11.96
N LEU A 76 0.08 -4.32 -11.32
CA LEU A 76 1.07 -5.25 -11.87
C LEU A 76 0.60 -5.81 -13.23
N ALA A 77 -0.69 -6.14 -13.36
CA ALA A 77 -1.26 -6.58 -14.63
C ALA A 77 -1.25 -5.49 -15.72
N ALA A 78 -1.23 -4.20 -15.32
CA ALA A 78 -1.07 -3.06 -16.21
C ALA A 78 0.40 -2.73 -16.54
N GLY A 79 1.36 -3.54 -16.07
CA GLY A 79 2.79 -3.33 -16.30
C GLY A 79 3.44 -2.29 -15.38
N ILE A 80 2.73 -1.82 -14.35
CA ILE A 80 3.28 -0.86 -13.38
C ILE A 80 4.29 -1.59 -12.49
N PRO A 81 5.51 -1.04 -12.27
CA PRO A 81 6.50 -1.64 -11.40
C PRO A 81 5.99 -1.74 -9.95
N ILE A 82 6.44 -2.75 -9.21
CA ILE A 82 5.93 -3.08 -7.88
C ILE A 82 6.08 -1.90 -6.91
N GLU A 83 7.17 -1.15 -7.00
CA GLU A 83 7.50 0.00 -6.17
C GLU A 83 6.39 1.05 -6.28
N LEU A 84 5.91 1.32 -7.50
CA LEU A 84 4.80 2.24 -7.74
C LEU A 84 3.43 1.58 -7.47
N ALA A 85 3.31 0.28 -7.72
CA ALA A 85 2.08 -0.46 -7.50
C ALA A 85 1.67 -0.45 -6.02
N VAL A 86 2.64 -0.49 -5.11
CA VAL A 86 2.44 -0.43 -3.66
C VAL A 86 2.22 0.97 -3.10
N LEU A 87 2.53 2.04 -3.85
CA LEU A 87 2.24 3.43 -3.43
C LEU A 87 0.73 3.72 -3.34
N ASP A 88 -0.13 2.70 -3.49
CA ASP A 88 -1.53 2.83 -3.16
C ASP A 88 -1.78 2.79 -1.64
N SER A 89 -1.87 3.98 -1.07
CA SER A 89 -2.94 4.28 -0.14
C SER A 89 -4.24 4.46 -0.94
N THR A 90 -4.88 3.37 -1.40
CA THR A 90 -6.25 3.50 -1.94
C THR A 90 -7.23 3.80 -0.81
N GLU A 91 -7.25 5.05 -0.37
CA GLU A 91 -8.50 5.70 -0.04
C GLU A 91 -9.24 5.91 -1.36
N ARG A 92 -9.98 4.87 -1.77
CA ARG A 92 -10.97 4.94 -2.87
C ARG A 92 -12.10 5.93 -2.56
N ARG A 93 -12.17 6.46 -1.35
CA ARG A 93 -13.18 7.43 -0.91
C ARG A 93 -12.73 8.82 -1.37
N GLY A 94 -13.43 9.36 -2.36
CA GLY A 94 -13.20 10.71 -2.88
C GLY A 94 -12.70 10.79 -4.33
N ARG A 95 -12.24 9.69 -4.98
CA ARG A 95 -11.82 9.74 -6.41
C ARG A 95 -12.83 9.18 -7.42
N ASN A 96 -13.90 8.53 -6.96
CA ASN A 96 -14.86 7.85 -7.84
C ASN A 96 -16.06 8.71 -8.25
N SER A 97 -16.11 9.98 -7.88
CA SER A 97 -17.06 10.90 -8.51
C SER A 97 -16.29 11.89 -9.36
N ILE A 98 -16.74 12.07 -10.60
CA ILE A 98 -16.36 13.17 -11.50
C ILE A 98 -16.51 14.55 -10.81
N THR A 99 -17.18 14.61 -9.66
CA THR A 99 -17.50 15.80 -8.86
C THR A 99 -16.58 16.06 -7.67
N ALA A 100 -15.58 15.23 -7.39
CA ALA A 100 -14.71 15.44 -6.23
C ALA A 100 -13.42 16.16 -6.63
N THR A 101 -13.48 17.49 -6.60
CA THR A 101 -12.38 18.42 -6.90
C THR A 101 -11.23 18.37 -5.87
N LEU A 102 -11.44 17.76 -4.70
CA LEU A 102 -10.51 17.87 -3.56
C LEU A 102 -9.83 16.54 -3.22
N THR A 103 -8.53 16.60 -2.95
CA THR A 103 -7.68 15.52 -2.44
C THR A 103 -7.71 15.46 -0.90
N PRO A 104 -7.40 14.31 -0.28
CA PRO A 104 -7.35 14.19 1.19
C PRO A 104 -6.39 15.20 1.85
N SER A 105 -5.23 15.46 1.24
CA SER A 105 -4.27 16.45 1.75
C SER A 105 -4.86 17.86 1.76
N GLU A 106 -5.50 18.28 0.68
CA GLU A 106 -6.14 19.60 0.60
C GLU A 106 -7.27 19.73 1.63
N VAL A 107 -8.02 18.65 1.88
CA VAL A 107 -9.08 18.64 2.91
C VAL A 107 -8.49 18.82 4.32
N ILE A 108 -7.33 18.23 4.62
CA ILE A 108 -6.63 18.44 5.89
C ILE A 108 -6.19 19.89 6.01
N ASP A 109 -5.59 20.46 4.96
CA ASP A 109 -5.15 21.85 4.95
C ASP A 109 -6.33 22.80 5.21
N ILE A 110 -7.43 22.66 4.45
CA ILE A 110 -8.68 23.42 4.65
C ILE A 110 -9.15 23.30 6.11
N TYR A 111 -9.18 22.08 6.65
CA TYR A 111 -9.70 21.83 7.99
C TYR A 111 -8.84 22.49 9.08
N THR A 112 -7.51 22.39 8.97
CA THR A 112 -6.57 22.98 9.92
C THR A 112 -6.63 24.51 9.89
N THR A 113 -6.73 25.12 8.71
CA THR A 113 -6.88 26.58 8.54
C THR A 113 -8.18 27.09 9.16
N LEU A 114 -9.29 26.36 8.98
CA LEU A 114 -10.57 26.66 9.61
C LEU A 114 -10.53 26.51 11.14
N PHE A 115 -9.88 25.46 11.65
CA PHE A 115 -9.77 25.21 13.08
C PHE A 115 -8.97 26.32 13.78
N ASN A 116 -7.90 26.80 13.14
CA ASN A 116 -7.08 27.90 13.62
C ASN A 116 -7.74 29.28 13.45
N LYS A 117 -8.90 29.37 12.76
CA LYS A 117 -9.62 30.60 12.44
C LYS A 117 -8.80 31.61 11.64
N ASN A 118 -7.87 31.13 10.81
CA ASN A 118 -7.01 32.01 10.02
C ASN A 118 -7.74 32.64 8.84
N GLU A 119 -8.69 31.93 8.23
CA GLU A 119 -9.36 32.36 6.99
C GLU A 119 -10.86 32.08 7.02
N SER A 120 -11.60 32.78 6.15
CA SER A 120 -13.04 32.59 5.99
C SER A 120 -13.36 31.42 5.05
N GLN A 121 -14.51 30.79 5.27
CA GLN A 121 -14.96 29.66 4.42
C GLN A 121 -15.14 30.07 2.95
N THR A 122 -15.48 31.34 2.69
CA THR A 122 -15.65 31.87 1.33
C THR A 122 -14.32 31.99 0.61
N HIS A 123 -13.28 32.45 1.29
CA HIS A 123 -11.94 32.58 0.72
C HIS A 123 -11.34 31.21 0.35
N LEU A 124 -11.47 30.23 1.25
CA LEU A 124 -11.04 28.85 0.98
C LEU A 124 -11.85 28.22 -0.16
N ALA A 125 -13.13 28.54 -0.29
CA ALA A 125 -13.95 28.05 -1.38
C ALA A 125 -13.42 28.53 -2.75
N GLU A 126 -13.09 29.82 -2.85
CA GLU A 126 -12.48 30.41 -4.05
C GLU A 126 -11.10 29.83 -4.34
N GLN A 127 -10.24 29.73 -3.33
CA GLN A 127 -8.87 29.22 -3.46
C GLN A 127 -8.82 27.79 -4.01
N TYR A 128 -9.70 26.91 -3.52
CA TYR A 128 -9.72 25.51 -3.90
C TYR A 128 -10.73 25.20 -5.03
N GLY A 129 -11.37 26.23 -5.60
CA GLY A 129 -12.31 26.08 -6.71
C GLY A 129 -13.54 25.23 -6.37
N VAL A 130 -14.04 25.32 -5.13
CA VAL A 130 -15.21 24.59 -4.66
C VAL A 130 -16.29 25.53 -4.14
N HIS A 131 -17.53 25.07 -4.09
CA HIS A 131 -18.60 25.85 -3.46
C HIS A 131 -18.41 25.94 -1.94
N GLN A 132 -18.76 27.08 -1.32
CA GLN A 132 -18.62 27.29 0.12
C GLN A 132 -19.36 26.25 0.96
N SER A 133 -20.48 25.71 0.46
CA SER A 133 -21.19 24.60 1.12
C SER A 133 -20.32 23.33 1.26
N THR A 134 -19.40 23.08 0.33
CA THR A 134 -18.43 21.97 0.41
C THR A 134 -17.49 22.16 1.59
N ILE A 135 -16.95 23.36 1.76
CA ILE A 135 -16.11 23.73 2.91
C ILE A 135 -16.90 23.59 4.22
N SER A 136 -18.16 24.02 4.20
CA SER A 136 -19.08 23.91 5.34
C SER A 136 -19.38 22.45 5.73
N ASP A 137 -19.57 21.57 4.74
CA ASP A 137 -19.79 20.13 4.95
C ASP A 137 -18.53 19.42 5.47
N ILE A 138 -17.34 19.85 5.03
CA ILE A 138 -16.04 19.39 5.55
C ILE A 138 -15.88 19.80 7.02
N TRP A 139 -16.14 21.07 7.35
CA TRP A 139 -16.04 21.58 8.72
C TRP A 139 -16.95 20.81 9.70
N ARG A 140 -18.20 20.56 9.30
CA ARG A 140 -19.17 19.77 10.09
C ARG A 140 -18.90 18.27 10.06
N GLN A 141 -17.84 17.82 9.40
CA GLN A 141 -17.46 16.40 9.28
C GLN A 141 -18.54 15.55 8.58
N LYS A 142 -19.48 16.18 7.87
CA LYS A 142 -20.57 15.51 7.14
C LYS A 142 -20.05 14.87 5.87
N ARG A 143 -19.15 15.57 5.18
CA ARG A 143 -18.31 15.04 4.09
C ARG A 143 -16.89 14.99 4.64
N TRP A 144 -16.19 13.87 4.43
CA TRP A 144 -14.84 13.63 4.95
C TRP A 144 -14.70 13.42 6.48
N GLY A 145 -15.79 13.14 7.20
CA GLY A 145 -15.74 12.96 8.65
C GLY A 145 -14.78 11.88 9.15
N TRP A 146 -14.56 10.83 8.36
CA TRP A 146 -13.58 9.79 8.68
C TRP A 146 -12.12 10.30 8.64
N LEU A 147 -11.84 11.36 7.87
CA LEU A 147 -10.53 12.00 7.77
C LEU A 147 -10.38 13.14 8.79
N THR A 148 -11.41 13.98 8.90
CA THR A 148 -11.37 15.19 9.74
C THR A 148 -11.63 14.93 11.22
N SER A 149 -12.31 13.83 11.57
CA SER A 149 -12.62 13.50 12.98
C SER A 149 -11.37 13.15 13.80
N PRO A 150 -10.47 12.26 13.33
CA PRO A 150 -9.19 12.03 14.00
C PRO A 150 -8.34 13.30 14.12
N VAL A 151 -8.22 14.07 13.03
CA VAL A 151 -7.45 15.33 13.00
C VAL A 151 -7.98 16.34 14.03
N ARG A 152 -9.30 16.46 14.17
CA ARG A 152 -9.89 17.35 15.18
C ARG A 152 -9.48 16.96 16.59
N TRP A 153 -9.54 15.66 16.90
CA TRP A 153 -9.16 15.15 18.21
C TRP A 153 -7.68 15.47 18.52
N ASP A 154 -6.78 15.26 17.55
CA ASP A 154 -5.36 15.59 17.68
C ASP A 154 -5.13 17.09 17.91
N LEU A 155 -5.84 17.96 17.18
CA LEU A 155 -5.74 19.42 17.30
C LEU A 155 -6.28 19.93 18.65
N GLU A 156 -7.41 19.39 19.12
CA GLU A 156 -7.99 19.74 20.43
C GLU A 156 -7.04 19.33 21.57
N ASN A 157 -6.47 18.12 21.53
CA ASN A 157 -5.50 17.67 22.51
C ASN A 157 -4.19 18.45 22.47
N SER A 158 -3.70 18.80 21.28
CA SER A 158 -2.49 19.63 21.11
C SER A 158 -2.68 21.05 21.64
N LYS A 159 -3.90 21.58 21.61
CA LYS A 159 -4.25 22.88 22.17
C LYS A 159 -4.38 22.84 23.68
N LEU A 160 -4.91 21.74 24.23
CA LEU A 160 -5.01 21.51 25.67
C LEU A 160 -3.64 21.27 26.32
N ALA A 161 -2.69 20.65 25.62
CA ALA A 161 -1.32 20.42 26.11
C ALA A 161 -0.44 21.68 26.12
N LYS A 162 -0.90 22.79 25.55
CA LYS A 162 -0.19 24.09 25.51
C LYS A 162 -0.69 25.10 26.56
N ILE A 163 -1.59 24.68 27.44
CA ILE A 163 -2.12 25.45 28.58
C ILE A 163 -1.55 24.84 29.86
#